data_AF-A0A520GU98-F1
#
_entry.id   AF-A0A520GU98-F1
#
_cell.length_a   1.000
_cell.length_b   1.000
_cell.length_c   1.000
_cell.angle_alpha   90.00
_cell.angle_beta   90.00
_cell.angle_gamma   90.00
#
_symmetry.space_group_name_H-M   'P 1'
#
loop_
_entity.id
_entity.type
_entity.pdbx_description
1 polymer ?
#
loop_
_entity_poly.entity_id
_entity_poly.type
_entity_poly.pdbx_seq_one_letter_code
_entity_poly.pdbx_strand_id
1 'polypeptide(L)'
;FVQMIDGDCSLDPDWLERAVAAMRAEPDLAVVFGRRRERFPDRSIYNRMCDDEWDVPVGEARSCGGDALFRTRAIRDANGYDPTLIAGEEPDLCLRMRGAGWRIRRIDAEMTLHDAAMTRFGQWWRRTERGGHAFAELAWRHGADADPHWRRETRSIVAWGLALPLAIVLASAATGGWAAVGLAIYPLQMARIAWRKHRAGDAPGFAAASGFFLVIGKFAQAKGLLRFHMRRLTGGTASLIEYKGAEASGG
;
A
#
# COMPACT_ATOMS: atom_id res chain seq x y z
N PHE A 1 21.63 -14.99 2.27
CA PHE A 1 20.41 -14.17 2.40
C PHE A 1 20.82 -12.72 2.40
N VAL A 2 19.90 -11.79 2.15
CA VAL A 2 20.15 -10.35 2.23
C VAL A 2 18.97 -9.71 2.94
N GLN A 3 19.24 -8.93 3.99
CA GLN A 3 18.22 -8.13 4.67
C GLN A 3 18.09 -6.79 3.95
N MET A 4 16.87 -6.42 3.61
CA MET A 4 16.54 -5.08 3.12
C MET A 4 15.82 -4.32 4.23
N ILE A 5 16.18 -3.05 4.39
CA ILE A 5 15.64 -2.19 5.43
C ILE A 5 15.57 -0.75 4.92
N ASP A 6 14.46 -0.07 5.22
CA ASP A 6 14.28 1.35 4.95
C ASP A 6 15.16 2.20 5.90
N GLY A 7 15.60 3.38 5.44
CA GLY A 7 16.52 4.23 6.21
C GLY A 7 15.93 4.83 7.51
N ASP A 8 14.61 4.76 7.67
CA ASP A 8 13.84 5.19 8.83
C ASP A 8 13.36 4.01 9.71
N CYS A 9 13.92 2.82 9.48
CA CYS A 9 13.63 1.61 10.23
C CYS A 9 14.80 1.18 11.13
N SER A 10 14.45 0.50 12.22
CA SER A 10 15.40 -0.25 13.07
C SER A 10 14.93 -1.69 13.23
N LEU A 11 15.84 -2.66 13.12
CA LEU A 11 15.53 -4.07 13.31
C LEU A 11 15.32 -4.41 14.79
N ASP A 12 14.40 -5.34 15.04
CA ASP A 12 14.34 -6.06 16.30
C ASP A 12 15.62 -6.90 16.49
N PRO A 13 16.23 -6.94 17.69
CA PRO A 13 17.48 -7.66 17.91
C PRO A 13 17.42 -9.15 17.59
N ASP A 14 16.27 -9.79 17.79
CA ASP A 14 16.09 -11.23 17.58
C ASP A 14 15.67 -11.57 16.14
N TRP A 15 15.37 -10.56 15.32
CA TRP A 15 14.79 -10.75 14.00
C TRP A 15 15.64 -11.62 13.08
N LEU A 16 16.92 -11.28 12.92
CA LEU A 16 17.79 -11.92 11.93
C LEU A 16 17.98 -13.41 12.22
N GLU A 17 18.09 -13.79 13.49
CA GLU A 17 18.20 -15.18 13.89
C GLU A 17 16.95 -15.97 13.48
N ARG A 18 15.76 -15.46 13.83
CA ARG A 18 14.46 -16.08 13.51
C ARG A 18 14.22 -16.17 12.01
N ALA A 19 14.51 -15.10 11.27
CA ALA A 19 14.32 -15.03 9.83
C ALA A 19 15.26 -15.98 9.08
N VAL A 20 16.54 -16.05 9.47
CA VAL A 20 17.51 -16.98 8.88
C VAL A 20 17.14 -18.43 9.19
N ALA A 21 16.68 -18.73 10.40
CA ALA A 21 16.20 -20.06 10.76
C ALA A 21 15.03 -20.50 9.86
N ALA A 22 14.02 -19.63 9.69
CA ALA A 22 12.89 -19.89 8.79
C ALA A 22 13.34 -20.12 7.33
N MET A 23 14.23 -19.26 6.82
CA MET A 23 14.77 -19.39 5.45
C MET A 23 15.63 -20.65 5.25
N ARG A 24 16.26 -21.18 6.29
CA ARG A 24 17.01 -22.45 6.22
C ARG A 24 16.09 -23.66 6.28
N ALA A 25 15.04 -23.60 7.10
CA ALA A 25 14.06 -24.67 7.25
C ALA A 25 13.24 -24.91 5.97
N GLU A 26 12.98 -23.85 5.19
CA GLU A 26 12.17 -23.92 3.97
C GLU A 26 12.97 -23.43 2.75
N PRO A 27 13.59 -24.35 1.99
CA PRO A 27 14.45 -24.00 0.85
C PRO A 27 13.73 -23.25 -0.28
N ASP A 28 12.41 -23.34 -0.36
CA ASP A 28 11.51 -22.71 -1.34
C ASP A 28 10.99 -21.33 -0.93
N LEU A 29 11.34 -20.83 0.27
CA LEU A 29 11.07 -19.44 0.65
C LEU A 29 12.04 -18.48 -0.05
N ALA A 30 11.48 -17.51 -0.79
CA ALA A 30 12.21 -16.36 -1.32
C ALA A 30 12.31 -15.22 -0.31
N VAL A 31 11.26 -15.00 0.46
CA VAL A 31 11.14 -13.83 1.34
C VAL A 31 10.52 -14.24 2.67
N VAL A 32 11.14 -13.79 3.76
CA VAL A 32 10.59 -13.86 5.11
C VAL A 32 10.56 -12.44 5.69
N PHE A 33 9.42 -12.06 6.25
CA PHE A 33 9.24 -10.80 6.97
C PHE A 33 8.44 -11.03 8.25
N GLY A 34 8.52 -10.10 9.21
CA GLY A 34 7.81 -10.19 10.49
C GLY A 34 6.81 -9.05 10.67
N ARG A 35 6.41 -8.79 11.92
CA ARG A 35 5.64 -7.60 12.28
C ARG A 35 6.54 -6.38 12.11
N ARG A 36 6.14 -5.48 11.22
CA ARG A 36 6.67 -4.11 11.17
C ARG A 36 5.75 -3.20 11.95
N ARG A 37 6.22 -2.60 13.03
CA ARG A 37 5.45 -1.68 13.87
C ARG A 37 5.78 -0.24 13.57
N GLU A 38 4.78 0.62 13.62
CA GLU A 38 5.03 2.05 13.70
C GLU A 38 5.60 2.40 15.08
N ARG A 39 6.65 3.20 15.12
CA ARG A 39 7.33 3.60 16.35
C ARG A 39 6.45 4.44 17.27
N PHE A 40 5.61 5.31 16.69
CA PHE A 40 4.74 6.22 17.42
C PHE A 40 3.29 6.17 16.90
N PRO A 41 2.59 5.03 17.07
CA PRO A 41 1.28 4.82 16.46
C PRO A 41 0.23 5.82 16.95
N ASP A 42 0.35 6.29 18.19
CA ASP A 42 -0.62 7.21 18.81
C ASP A 42 -0.29 8.70 18.56
N ARG A 43 0.80 9.00 17.84
CA ARG A 43 1.22 10.38 17.56
C ARG A 43 0.29 11.10 16.56
N SER A 44 -0.34 10.33 15.69
CA SER A 44 -1.40 10.83 14.80
C SER A 44 -2.26 9.69 14.28
N ILE A 45 -3.44 10.03 13.77
CA ILE A 45 -4.29 9.06 13.06
C ILE A 45 -3.56 8.41 11.88
N TYR A 46 -2.68 9.13 11.20
CA TYR A 46 -1.98 8.62 10.02
C TYR A 46 -0.88 7.62 10.40
N ASN A 47 -0.17 7.85 11.53
CA ASN A 47 0.76 6.87 12.10
C ASN A 47 -0.01 5.59 12.50
N ARG A 48 -1.16 5.74 13.17
CA ARG A 48 -2.00 4.60 13.54
C ARG A 48 -2.47 3.80 12.32
N MET A 49 -2.85 4.49 11.24
CA MET A 49 -3.23 3.83 9.99
C MET A 49 -2.07 3.08 9.33
N CYS A 50 -0.83 3.59 9.40
CA CYS A 50 0.33 2.84 8.92
C CYS A 50 0.53 1.55 9.72
N ASP A 51 0.46 1.62 11.05
CA ASP A 51 0.63 0.43 11.91
C ASP A 51 -0.43 -0.65 11.62
N ASP A 52 -1.69 -0.22 11.47
CA ASP A 52 -2.82 -1.08 11.10
C ASP A 52 -2.64 -1.72 9.71
N GLU A 53 -2.16 -0.94 8.72
CA GLU A 53 -1.92 -1.42 7.36
C GLU A 53 -0.80 -2.48 7.30
N TRP A 54 0.22 -2.36 8.16
CA TRP A 54 1.36 -3.29 8.17
C TRP A 54 1.10 -4.57 8.96
N ASP A 55 0.03 -4.64 9.75
CA ASP A 55 -0.37 -5.84 10.49
C ASP A 55 -1.14 -6.84 9.62
N VAL A 56 -0.50 -7.32 8.56
CA VAL A 56 -1.06 -8.35 7.66
C VAL A 56 -0.97 -9.73 8.31
N PRO A 57 -1.88 -10.69 8.10
CA PRO A 57 -1.87 -11.99 8.80
C PRO A 57 -0.54 -12.77 8.72
N VAL A 58 -0.22 -13.52 9.78
CA VAL A 58 0.92 -14.47 9.80
C VAL A 58 0.65 -15.61 8.79
N GLY A 59 1.71 -16.07 8.12
CA GLY A 59 1.66 -17.18 7.19
C GLY A 59 2.03 -16.79 5.76
N GLU A 60 1.54 -17.57 4.80
CA GLU A 60 1.81 -17.34 3.38
C GLU A 60 1.25 -15.98 2.93
N ALA A 61 2.07 -15.19 2.25
CA ALA A 61 1.75 -13.84 1.82
C ALA A 61 2.00 -13.69 0.32
N ARG A 62 1.39 -12.64 -0.27
CA ARG A 62 1.54 -12.34 -1.70
C ARG A 62 2.69 -11.38 -1.98
N SER A 63 3.06 -10.60 -0.99
CA SER A 63 4.12 -9.60 -1.01
C SER A 63 4.56 -9.28 0.42
N CYS A 64 5.72 -8.64 0.54
CA CYS A 64 6.19 -8.00 1.77
C CYS A 64 6.05 -6.46 1.67
N GLY A 65 6.37 -5.77 2.76
CA GLY A 65 6.65 -4.33 2.74
C GLY A 65 8.11 -4.04 2.32
N GLY A 66 8.60 -2.84 2.60
CA GLY A 66 9.97 -2.40 2.27
C GLY A 66 11.07 -3.13 3.05
N ASP A 67 10.74 -3.66 4.24
CA ASP A 67 11.69 -4.41 5.08
C ASP A 67 11.41 -5.91 4.99
N ALA A 68 12.42 -6.71 4.62
CA ALA A 68 12.33 -8.17 4.66
C ALA A 68 13.70 -8.85 4.48
N LEU A 69 13.79 -10.13 4.85
CA LEU A 69 14.93 -10.99 4.55
C LEU A 69 14.68 -11.76 3.25
N PHE A 70 15.55 -11.59 2.27
CA PHE A 70 15.45 -12.20 0.95
C PHE A 70 16.49 -13.31 0.73
N ARG A 71 16.10 -14.32 -0.04
CA ARG A 71 17.02 -15.25 -0.69
C ARG A 71 17.61 -14.60 -1.92
N THR A 72 18.94 -14.45 -1.93
CA THR A 72 19.66 -13.84 -3.05
C THR A 72 19.45 -14.56 -4.38
N ARG A 73 19.28 -15.89 -4.35
CA ARG A 73 18.88 -16.66 -5.53
C ARG A 73 17.51 -16.23 -6.05
N ALA A 74 16.49 -16.12 -5.21
CA ALA A 74 15.15 -15.72 -5.64
C ALA A 74 15.13 -14.31 -6.25
N ILE A 75 15.95 -13.38 -5.73
CA ILE A 75 16.12 -12.05 -6.34
C ILE A 75 16.67 -12.18 -7.76
N ARG A 76 17.71 -12.99 -7.96
CA ARG A 76 18.31 -13.22 -9.29
C ARG A 76 17.34 -13.92 -10.24
N ASP A 77 16.64 -14.95 -9.75
CA ASP A 77 15.65 -15.71 -10.55
C ASP A 77 14.50 -14.81 -11.01
N ALA A 78 14.16 -13.77 -10.23
CA ALA A 78 13.20 -12.77 -10.62
C ALA A 78 13.77 -11.65 -11.51
N ASN A 79 15.09 -11.54 -11.70
CA ASN A 79 15.78 -10.42 -12.35
C ASN A 79 15.76 -9.09 -11.56
N GLY A 80 15.83 -9.18 -10.22
CA GLY A 80 16.02 -8.02 -9.35
C GLY A 80 14.84 -7.02 -9.34
N TYR A 81 15.08 -5.86 -8.74
CA TYR A 81 14.13 -4.73 -8.76
C TYR A 81 14.09 -4.09 -10.13
N ASP A 82 12.90 -3.65 -10.53
CA ASP A 82 12.75 -2.90 -11.76
C ASP A 82 13.01 -1.41 -11.51
N PRO A 83 14.05 -0.81 -12.10
CA PRO A 83 14.40 0.59 -11.86
C PRO A 83 13.42 1.59 -12.51
N THR A 84 12.49 1.11 -13.34
CA THR A 84 11.48 1.97 -13.98
C THR A 84 10.25 2.20 -13.11
N LEU A 85 10.04 1.37 -12.07
CA LEU A 85 8.96 1.54 -11.11
C LEU A 85 9.32 2.65 -10.11
N ILE A 86 8.38 3.57 -9.89
CA ILE A 86 8.49 4.60 -8.86
C ILE A 86 7.66 4.27 -7.59
N ALA A 87 6.86 3.22 -7.67
CA ALA A 87 5.99 2.75 -6.60
C ALA A 87 5.57 1.30 -6.86
N GLY A 88 5.49 0.49 -5.79
CA GLY A 88 5.10 -0.91 -5.91
C GLY A 88 6.24 -1.85 -6.31
N GLU A 89 7.47 -1.43 -6.03
CA GLU A 89 8.71 -2.15 -6.30
C GLU A 89 8.73 -3.55 -5.65
N GLU A 90 8.43 -3.65 -4.35
CA GLU A 90 8.41 -4.94 -3.64
C GLU A 90 7.25 -5.85 -4.09
N PRO A 91 6.00 -5.36 -4.24
CA PRO A 91 4.92 -6.17 -4.77
C PRO A 91 5.19 -6.73 -6.18
N ASP A 92 5.82 -5.96 -7.07
CA ASP A 92 6.25 -6.42 -8.41
C ASP A 92 7.27 -7.56 -8.32
N LEU A 93 8.33 -7.36 -7.52
CA LEU A 93 9.36 -8.36 -7.30
C LEU A 93 8.79 -9.65 -6.71
N CYS A 94 7.92 -9.52 -5.72
CA CYS A 94 7.23 -10.62 -5.06
C CYS A 94 6.33 -11.41 -6.02
N LEU A 95 5.62 -10.74 -6.93
CA LEU A 95 4.82 -11.41 -7.95
C LEU A 95 5.71 -12.24 -8.89
N ARG A 96 6.82 -11.67 -9.38
CA ARG A 96 7.76 -12.38 -10.26
C ARG A 96 8.43 -13.56 -9.56
N MET A 97 8.82 -13.42 -8.30
CA MET A 97 9.33 -14.52 -7.48
C MET A 97 8.30 -15.66 -7.37
N ARG A 98 7.04 -15.35 -7.07
CA ARG A 98 5.97 -16.35 -7.03
C ARG A 98 5.72 -17.02 -8.39
N GLY A 99 5.82 -16.26 -9.48
CA GLY A 99 5.77 -16.79 -10.84
C GLY A 99 6.90 -17.79 -11.14
N ALA A 100 8.06 -17.63 -10.50
CA ALA A 100 9.17 -18.57 -10.56
C ALA A 100 9.08 -19.71 -9.52
N GLY A 101 7.93 -19.90 -8.87
CA GLY A 101 7.68 -21.00 -7.93
C GLY A 101 8.15 -20.74 -6.50
N TRP A 102 8.61 -19.52 -6.20
CA TRP A 102 9.02 -19.17 -4.84
C TRP A 102 7.84 -18.82 -3.94
N ARG A 103 8.05 -18.98 -2.64
CA ARG A 103 7.08 -18.62 -1.60
C ARG A 103 7.50 -17.41 -0.77
N ILE A 104 6.51 -16.71 -0.23
CA ILE A 104 6.69 -15.49 0.58
C ILE A 104 5.91 -15.68 1.86
N ARG A 105 6.54 -15.39 3.00
CA ARG A 105 5.95 -15.70 4.30
C ARG A 105 6.16 -14.58 5.32
N ARG A 106 5.07 -14.22 6.01
CA ARG A 106 5.15 -13.53 7.29
C ARG A 106 5.33 -14.55 8.41
N ILE A 107 6.36 -14.42 9.23
CA ILE A 107 6.51 -15.21 10.45
C ILE A 107 6.02 -14.42 11.67
N ASP A 108 5.64 -15.14 12.72
CA ASP A 108 5.21 -14.55 14.00
C ASP A 108 6.41 -14.08 14.82
N ALA A 109 7.01 -12.97 14.40
CA ALA A 109 8.14 -12.33 15.06
C ALA A 109 8.10 -10.82 14.82
N GLU A 110 8.54 -10.03 15.80
CA GLU A 110 8.85 -8.61 15.59
C GLU A 110 10.02 -8.49 14.61
N MET A 111 9.95 -7.53 13.70
CA MET A 111 10.95 -7.35 12.64
C MET A 111 11.51 -5.94 12.62
N THR A 112 10.67 -4.93 12.39
CA THR A 112 11.11 -3.54 12.28
C THR A 112 10.24 -2.61 13.10
N LEU A 113 10.88 -1.63 13.72
CA LEU A 113 10.25 -0.38 14.16
C LEU A 113 10.50 0.67 13.07
N HIS A 114 9.43 1.12 12.44
CA HIS A 114 9.44 2.13 11.38
C HIS A 114 8.99 3.47 11.95
N ASP A 115 9.67 4.57 11.64
CA ASP A 115 9.19 5.93 11.97
C ASP A 115 8.56 6.57 10.74
N ALA A 116 7.26 6.36 10.52
CA ALA A 116 6.57 6.97 9.38
C ALA A 116 6.59 8.50 9.43
N ALA A 117 6.73 9.09 10.63
CA ALA A 117 6.69 10.53 10.86
C ALA A 117 5.54 11.25 10.11
N MET A 118 4.42 10.54 9.90
CA MET A 118 3.31 11.02 9.09
C MET A 118 2.30 11.70 10.00
N THR A 119 2.38 13.02 10.13
CA THR A 119 1.54 13.80 11.07
C THR A 119 0.57 14.74 10.36
N ARG A 120 0.73 14.92 9.04
CA ARG A 120 -0.01 15.92 8.26
C ARG A 120 -0.81 15.26 7.14
N PHE A 121 -2.01 15.80 6.89
CA PHE A 121 -2.91 15.35 5.82
C PHE A 121 -2.22 15.27 4.45
N GLY A 122 -1.41 16.28 4.10
CA GLY A 122 -0.71 16.31 2.82
C GLY A 122 0.36 15.21 2.65
N GLN A 123 0.92 14.68 3.74
CA GLN A 123 1.82 13.50 3.69
C GLN A 123 1.00 12.25 3.39
N TRP A 124 -0.08 12.04 4.15
CA TRP A 124 -1.01 10.93 3.93
C TRP A 124 -1.61 10.93 2.53
N TRP A 125 -2.01 12.10 2.02
CA TRP A 125 -2.56 12.25 0.67
C TRP A 125 -1.54 11.81 -0.39
N ARG A 126 -0.28 12.24 -0.28
CA ARG A 126 0.79 11.87 -1.22
C ARG A 126 1.13 10.38 -1.17
N ARG A 127 1.19 9.79 0.03
CA ARG A 127 1.37 8.33 0.18
C ARG A 127 0.21 7.56 -0.46
N THR A 128 -1.00 8.03 -0.27
CA THR A 128 -2.21 7.43 -0.84
C THR A 128 -2.27 7.59 -2.36
N GLU A 129 -1.84 8.74 -2.89
CA GLU A 129 -1.62 8.97 -4.33
C GLU A 129 -0.59 7.99 -4.89
N ARG A 130 0.55 7.80 -4.22
CA ARG A 130 1.58 6.81 -4.61
C ARG A 130 0.99 5.39 -4.66
N GLY A 131 0.16 5.01 -3.70
CA GLY A 131 -0.53 3.70 -3.73
C GLY A 131 -1.48 3.53 -4.92
N GLY A 132 -2.26 4.57 -5.26
CA GLY A 132 -3.12 4.54 -6.45
C GLY A 132 -2.34 4.43 -7.76
N HIS A 133 -1.18 5.08 -7.84
CA HIS A 133 -0.24 4.94 -8.95
C HIS A 133 0.26 3.49 -9.06
N ALA A 134 0.77 2.92 -7.97
CA ALA A 134 1.28 1.55 -7.94
C ALA A 134 0.22 0.53 -8.37
N PHE A 135 -1.00 0.62 -7.84
CA PHE A 135 -2.06 -0.32 -8.24
C PHE A 135 -2.39 -0.24 -9.73
N ALA A 136 -2.45 0.97 -10.30
CA ALA A 136 -2.73 1.15 -11.72
C ALA A 136 -1.59 0.63 -12.60
N GLU A 137 -0.35 0.97 -12.23
CA GLU A 137 0.85 0.56 -12.95
C GLU A 137 1.03 -0.96 -12.93
N LEU A 138 1.00 -1.58 -11.75
CA LEU A 138 1.18 -3.01 -11.60
C LEU A 138 0.05 -3.82 -12.25
N ALA A 139 -1.21 -3.36 -12.14
CA ALA A 139 -2.33 -4.00 -12.82
C ALA A 139 -2.23 -3.92 -14.34
N TRP A 140 -1.75 -2.79 -14.88
CA TRP A 140 -1.54 -2.62 -16.31
C TRP A 140 -0.37 -3.47 -16.82
N ARG A 141 0.76 -3.42 -16.10
CA ARG A 141 2.03 -4.03 -16.50
C ARG A 141 1.95 -5.55 -16.58
N HIS A 142 1.29 -6.18 -15.60
CA HIS A 142 1.15 -7.63 -15.52
C HIS A 142 -0.15 -8.16 -16.14
N GLY A 143 -1.07 -7.28 -16.56
CA GLY A 143 -2.31 -7.66 -17.24
C GLY A 143 -3.10 -8.79 -16.55
N ALA A 144 -3.26 -9.91 -17.26
CA ALA A 144 -3.97 -11.09 -16.75
C ALA A 144 -3.25 -11.77 -15.56
N ASP A 145 -1.92 -11.69 -15.53
CA ASP A 145 -1.06 -12.29 -14.51
C ASP A 145 -0.89 -11.39 -13.28
N ALA A 146 -1.41 -10.16 -13.33
CA ALA A 146 -1.37 -9.23 -12.20
C ALA A 146 -2.02 -9.83 -10.94
N ASP A 147 -1.59 -9.37 -9.76
CA ASP A 147 -2.24 -9.78 -8.53
C ASP A 147 -3.74 -9.36 -8.57
N PRO A 148 -4.69 -10.28 -8.31
CA PRO A 148 -6.12 -9.97 -8.28
C PRO A 148 -6.47 -8.79 -7.36
N HIS A 149 -5.68 -8.57 -6.30
CA HIS A 149 -5.85 -7.44 -5.40
C HIS A 149 -5.64 -6.10 -6.13
N TRP A 150 -4.57 -5.96 -6.91
CA TRP A 150 -4.26 -4.70 -7.62
C TRP A 150 -5.34 -4.37 -8.65
N ARG A 151 -5.81 -5.37 -9.43
CA ARG A 151 -6.93 -5.18 -10.36
C ARG A 151 -8.22 -4.79 -9.65
N ARG A 152 -8.47 -5.34 -8.45
CA ARG A 152 -9.64 -4.99 -7.64
C ARG A 152 -9.53 -3.56 -7.12
N GLU A 153 -8.39 -3.16 -6.59
CA GLU A 153 -8.17 -1.80 -6.10
C GLU A 153 -8.25 -0.78 -7.24
N THR A 154 -7.61 -1.02 -8.39
CA THR A 154 -7.71 -0.15 -9.57
C THR A 154 -9.16 0.04 -10.01
N ARG A 155 -9.96 -1.03 -10.10
CA ARG A 155 -11.40 -0.93 -10.40
C ARG A 155 -12.17 -0.18 -9.31
N SER A 156 -11.85 -0.41 -8.04
CA SER A 156 -12.47 0.32 -6.93
C SER A 156 -12.14 1.81 -6.99
N ILE A 157 -10.92 2.18 -7.36
CA ILE A 157 -10.49 3.57 -7.50
C ILE A 157 -11.26 4.23 -8.64
N VAL A 158 -11.36 3.58 -9.80
CA VAL A 158 -12.15 4.09 -10.94
C VAL A 158 -13.62 4.25 -10.57
N ALA A 159 -14.22 3.24 -9.95
CA ALA A 159 -15.64 3.27 -9.59
C ALA A 159 -15.95 4.39 -8.58
N TRP A 160 -15.23 4.43 -7.46
CA TRP A 160 -15.54 5.32 -6.33
C TRP A 160 -14.89 6.71 -6.44
N GLY A 161 -13.72 6.82 -7.06
CA GLY A 161 -12.96 8.06 -7.16
C GLY A 161 -13.22 8.86 -8.43
N LEU A 162 -13.77 8.24 -9.49
CA LEU A 162 -13.95 8.88 -10.81
C LEU A 162 -15.36 8.71 -11.38
N ALA A 163 -15.79 7.48 -11.66
CA ALA A 163 -17.01 7.20 -12.41
C ALA A 163 -18.28 7.62 -11.66
N LEU A 164 -18.42 7.21 -10.40
CA LEU A 164 -19.57 7.58 -9.56
C LEU A 164 -19.70 9.11 -9.35
N PRO A 165 -18.65 9.84 -8.93
CA PRO A 165 -18.78 11.29 -8.76
C PRO A 165 -19.07 12.00 -10.10
N LEU A 166 -18.47 11.57 -11.21
CA LEU A 166 -18.79 12.12 -12.53
C LEU A 166 -20.26 11.86 -12.92
N ALA A 167 -20.77 10.64 -12.70
CA ALA A 167 -22.16 10.29 -12.97
C ALA A 167 -23.14 11.16 -12.14
N ILE A 168 -22.83 11.40 -10.86
CA ILE A 168 -23.64 12.28 -10.00
C ILE A 168 -23.65 13.72 -10.54
N VAL A 169 -22.49 14.26 -10.95
CA VAL A 169 -22.41 15.62 -11.51
C VAL A 169 -23.22 15.74 -12.80
N LEU A 170 -23.05 14.80 -13.73
CA LEU A 170 -23.77 14.80 -15.01
C LEU A 170 -25.28 14.65 -14.82
N ALA A 171 -25.70 13.73 -13.95
CA ALA A 171 -27.13 13.56 -13.61
C ALA A 171 -27.69 14.80 -12.90
N SER A 172 -26.91 15.48 -12.07
CA SER A 172 -27.34 16.69 -11.38
C SER A 172 -27.55 17.84 -12.36
N ALA A 173 -26.66 17.98 -13.34
CA ALA A 173 -26.83 18.95 -14.42
C ALA A 173 -28.11 18.68 -15.24
N ALA A 174 -28.42 17.42 -15.53
CA ALA A 174 -29.60 17.03 -16.29
C ALA A 174 -30.92 17.15 -15.51
N THR A 175 -30.88 17.09 -14.18
CA THR A 175 -32.08 17.04 -13.31
C THR A 175 -32.33 18.32 -12.52
N GLY A 176 -31.60 19.40 -12.81
CA GLY A 176 -31.73 20.65 -12.04
C GLY A 176 -31.24 20.53 -10.59
N GLY A 177 -30.28 19.63 -10.33
CA GLY A 177 -29.63 19.45 -9.04
C GLY A 177 -30.15 18.30 -8.18
N TRP A 178 -31.28 17.66 -8.53
CA TRP A 178 -31.87 16.59 -7.71
C TRP A 178 -30.96 15.39 -7.52
N ALA A 179 -30.18 15.01 -8.53
CA ALA A 179 -29.25 13.88 -8.42
C ALA A 179 -28.09 14.13 -7.43
N ALA A 180 -27.90 15.36 -6.91
CA ALA A 180 -26.89 15.66 -5.90
C ALA A 180 -27.15 14.92 -4.58
N VAL A 181 -28.39 14.48 -4.32
CA VAL A 181 -28.71 13.59 -3.19
C VAL A 181 -27.88 12.30 -3.22
N GLY A 182 -27.44 11.87 -4.41
CA GLY A 182 -26.56 10.72 -4.60
C GLY A 182 -25.22 10.86 -3.87
N LEU A 183 -24.77 12.07 -3.53
CA LEU A 183 -23.57 12.30 -2.72
C LEU A 183 -23.68 11.68 -1.31
N ALA A 184 -24.90 11.42 -0.81
CA ALA A 184 -25.13 10.74 0.46
C ALA A 184 -24.52 9.32 0.52
N ILE A 185 -24.20 8.70 -0.63
CA ILE A 185 -23.55 7.39 -0.66
C ILE A 185 -22.16 7.39 0.00
N TYR A 186 -21.43 8.51 -0.03
CA TYR A 186 -20.11 8.61 0.58
C TYR A 186 -20.16 8.56 2.12
N PRO A 187 -20.94 9.40 2.83
CA PRO A 187 -21.06 9.27 4.28
C PRO A 187 -21.66 7.92 4.70
N LEU A 188 -22.58 7.34 3.94
CA LEU A 188 -23.08 5.98 4.19
C LEU A 188 -21.95 4.93 4.09
N GLN A 189 -21.09 5.05 3.08
CA GLN A 189 -19.93 4.16 2.92
C GLN A 189 -18.91 4.35 4.05
N MET A 190 -18.65 5.59 4.49
CA MET A 190 -17.78 5.88 5.63
C MET A 190 -18.32 5.23 6.90
N ALA A 191 -19.61 5.39 7.18
CA ALA A 191 -20.28 4.77 8.33
C ALA A 191 -20.24 3.24 8.27
N ARG A 192 -20.48 2.64 7.08
CA ARG A 192 -20.39 1.19 6.88
C ARG A 192 -19.00 0.64 7.18
N ILE A 193 -17.94 1.32 6.71
CA ILE A 193 -16.55 0.92 6.96
C ILE A 193 -16.22 1.06 8.45
N ALA A 194 -16.60 2.19 9.06
CA ALA A 194 -16.40 2.44 10.49
C ALA A 194 -17.08 1.38 11.35
N TRP A 195 -18.34 1.06 11.04
CA TRP A 195 -19.08 0.00 11.74
C TRP A 195 -18.38 -1.36 11.63
N ARG A 196 -17.90 -1.73 10.45
CA ARG A 196 -17.18 -2.99 10.24
C ARG A 196 -15.87 -3.04 11.05
N LYS A 197 -15.10 -1.94 11.06
CA LYS A 197 -13.86 -1.85 11.84
C LYS A 197 -14.12 -1.94 13.34
N HIS A 198 -15.12 -1.21 13.82
CA HIS A 198 -15.51 -1.29 15.22
C HIS A 198 -15.94 -2.70 15.62
N ARG A 199 -16.72 -3.40 14.77
CA ARG A 199 -17.07 -4.81 14.98
C ARG A 199 -15.89 -5.78 14.96
N ALA A 200 -14.79 -5.40 14.32
CA ALA A 200 -13.55 -6.16 14.32
C ALA A 200 -12.67 -5.88 15.55
N GLY A 201 -13.11 -4.99 16.45
CA GLY A 201 -12.41 -4.67 17.71
C GLY A 201 -11.73 -3.30 17.74
N ASP A 202 -11.78 -2.52 16.66
CA ASP A 202 -11.18 -1.18 16.64
C ASP A 202 -11.91 -0.21 17.57
N ALA A 203 -11.13 0.66 18.22
CA ALA A 203 -11.66 1.76 19.02
C ALA A 203 -12.59 2.65 18.16
N PRO A 204 -13.74 3.13 18.69
CA PRO A 204 -14.73 3.87 17.91
C PRO A 204 -14.16 5.06 17.13
N GLY A 205 -13.26 5.83 17.76
CA GLY A 205 -12.61 6.98 17.12
C GLY A 205 -11.72 6.58 15.94
N PHE A 206 -10.92 5.52 16.10
CA PHE A 206 -10.07 5.01 15.02
C PHE A 206 -10.90 4.39 13.88
N ALA A 207 -11.97 3.68 14.22
CA ALA A 207 -12.89 3.09 13.25
C ALA A 207 -13.58 4.18 12.40
N ALA A 208 -14.10 5.23 13.03
CA ALA A 208 -14.70 6.38 12.35
C ALA A 208 -13.70 7.08 11.43
N ALA A 209 -12.50 7.36 11.93
CA ALA A 209 -11.43 7.98 11.14
C ALA A 209 -11.00 7.11 9.96
N SER A 210 -10.84 5.80 10.16
CA SER A 210 -10.55 4.85 9.08
C SER A 210 -11.66 4.86 8.01
N GLY A 211 -12.93 4.92 8.42
CA GLY A 211 -14.06 5.04 7.50
C GLY A 211 -13.97 6.30 6.63
N PHE A 212 -13.68 7.45 7.24
CA PHE A 212 -13.46 8.71 6.53
C PHE A 212 -12.28 8.63 5.55
N PHE A 213 -11.09 8.28 6.05
CA PHE A 213 -9.86 8.31 5.25
C PHE A 213 -9.83 7.24 4.15
N LEU A 214 -10.41 6.05 4.35
CA LEU A 214 -10.47 5.05 3.28
C LEU A 214 -11.39 5.46 2.13
N VAL A 215 -12.43 6.25 2.40
CA VAL A 215 -13.31 6.79 1.35
C VAL A 215 -12.67 7.99 0.67
N ILE A 216 -12.19 8.98 1.43
CA ILE A 216 -11.49 10.16 0.88
C ILE A 216 -10.23 9.73 0.11
N GLY A 217 -9.56 8.67 0.56
CA GLY A 217 -8.37 8.11 -0.06
C GLY A 217 -8.61 7.64 -1.49
N LYS A 218 -9.85 7.29 -1.88
CA LYS A 218 -10.14 6.90 -3.26
C LYS A 218 -9.93 8.04 -4.25
N PHE A 219 -10.12 9.29 -3.84
CA PHE A 219 -9.84 10.46 -4.67
C PHE A 219 -8.32 10.71 -4.81
N ALA A 220 -7.57 10.55 -3.72
CA ALA A 220 -6.10 10.62 -3.76
C ALA A 220 -5.51 9.50 -4.63
N GLN A 221 -6.00 8.27 -4.48
CA GLN A 221 -5.63 7.15 -5.33
C GLN A 221 -5.99 7.39 -6.80
N ALA A 222 -7.17 7.95 -7.08
CA ALA A 222 -7.60 8.28 -8.44
C ALA A 222 -6.67 9.29 -9.11
N LYS A 223 -6.19 10.29 -8.36
CA LYS A 223 -5.16 11.22 -8.85
C LYS A 223 -3.87 10.49 -9.24
N GLY A 224 -3.41 9.53 -8.42
CA GLY A 224 -2.23 8.71 -8.71
C GLY A 224 -2.39 7.83 -9.95
N LEU A 225 -3.56 7.20 -10.08
CA LEU A 225 -3.97 6.40 -11.23
C LEU A 225 -4.01 7.22 -12.52
N LEU A 226 -4.63 8.40 -12.49
CA LEU A 226 -4.67 9.29 -13.64
C LEU A 226 -3.27 9.75 -14.03
N ARG A 227 -2.43 10.10 -13.03
CA ARG A 227 -1.04 10.48 -13.26
C ARG A 227 -0.22 9.38 -13.93
N PHE A 228 -0.42 8.12 -13.55
CA PHE A 228 0.18 6.97 -14.23
C PHE A 228 -0.23 6.93 -15.71
N HIS A 229 -1.53 6.92 -15.99
CA HIS A 229 -2.02 6.81 -17.37
C HIS A 229 -1.65 8.02 -18.23
N MET A 230 -1.67 9.24 -17.68
CA MET A 230 -1.22 10.44 -18.38
C MET A 230 0.25 10.32 -18.78
N ARG A 231 1.15 9.96 -17.84
CA ARG A 231 2.59 9.79 -18.12
C ARG A 231 2.85 8.74 -19.18
N ARG A 232 2.15 7.61 -19.08
CA ARG A 232 2.23 6.52 -20.06
C ARG A 232 1.84 6.97 -21.47
N LEU A 233 0.82 7.83 -21.59
CA LEU A 233 0.35 8.34 -22.88
C LEU A 233 1.23 9.47 -23.44
N THR A 234 1.87 10.26 -22.58
CA THR A 234 2.70 11.41 -23.01
C THR A 234 4.20 11.11 -23.09
N GLY A 235 4.65 9.91 -22.71
CA GLY A 235 6.05 9.51 -22.73
C GLY A 235 6.92 10.22 -21.69
N GLY A 236 6.32 10.83 -20.66
CA GLY A 236 7.04 11.59 -19.64
C GLY A 236 7.85 10.71 -18.69
N THR A 237 9.05 11.16 -18.29
CA THR A 237 9.89 10.48 -17.30
C THR A 237 9.25 10.52 -15.91
N ALA A 238 9.39 9.41 -15.17
CA ALA A 238 8.75 9.26 -13.87
C ALA A 238 9.55 10.01 -12.79
N SER A 239 8.94 11.05 -12.18
CA SER A 239 9.44 11.61 -10.92
C SER A 239 8.81 10.88 -9.73
N LEU A 240 9.65 10.55 -8.74
CA LEU A 240 9.27 9.95 -7.46
C LEU A 240 8.17 10.77 -6.78
N ILE A 241 7.16 10.07 -6.25
CA ILE A 241 6.11 10.69 -5.43
C ILE A 241 6.56 10.57 -3.97
N GLU A 242 7.34 11.54 -3.51
CA GLU A 242 7.88 11.55 -2.16
C GLU A 242 6.94 12.25 -1.17
N TYR A 243 6.58 11.54 -0.10
CA TYR A 243 5.65 12.06 0.91
C TYR A 243 6.37 12.65 2.12
N LYS A 244 7.57 12.17 2.45
CA LYS A 244 8.50 12.85 3.36
C LYS A 244 9.11 14.01 2.59
N GLY A 245 9.24 15.18 3.21
CA GLY A 245 10.08 16.22 2.60
C GLY A 245 11.50 15.69 2.55
N ALA A 246 12.30 16.14 1.60
CA ALA A 246 13.75 15.96 1.72
C ALA A 246 14.15 16.52 3.08
N GLU A 247 14.52 15.67 4.03
CA GLU A 247 15.36 16.13 5.13
C GLU A 247 16.58 16.68 4.43
N ALA A 248 16.80 17.99 4.56
CA ALA A 248 18.05 18.58 4.17
C ALA A 248 19.13 17.73 4.84
N SER A 249 19.87 16.98 4.03
CA SER A 249 21.08 16.31 4.43
C SER A 249 21.98 17.40 5.02
N GLY A 250 21.90 17.57 6.34
CA GLY A 250 22.79 18.42 7.11
C GLY A 250 24.20 17.90 6.89
N GLY A 251 25.09 18.83 6.51
CA GLY A 251 26.48 18.56 6.16
C GLY A 251 27.35 18.04 7.30
#